data_AF-A0A1L6HT07-F1
#
_entry.id   AF-A0A1L6HT07-F1
#
_cell.length_a   1.000
_cell.length_b   1.000
_cell.length_c   1.000
_cell.angle_alpha   90.00
_cell.angle_beta   90.00
_cell.angle_gamma   90.00
#
_symmetry.space_group_name_H-M   'P 1'
#
loop_
_entity.id
_entity.type
_entity.pdbx_description
1 polymer ?
#
loop_
_entity_poly.entity_id
_entity_poly.type
_entity_poly.pdbx_seq_one_letter_code
_entity_poly.pdbx_strand_id
1 'polypeptide(L)'
;MKRIDFLAALRQLSAAAEILAKAGPDNLRADAVRLLAFFRTFDESGARVEQAGEAFNDALFVQTAQAALALVGRNEFAAVHALLEQAKMLLDELK
;
A
#
# COMPACT_ATOMS: atom_id res chain seq x y z
N MET A 1 -10.71 -9.55 9.59
CA MET A 1 -9.92 -9.75 8.37
C MET A 1 -8.90 -10.83 8.66
N LYS A 2 -8.55 -11.71 7.71
CA LYS A 2 -7.51 -12.71 7.98
C LYS A 2 -6.13 -12.10 7.71
N ARG A 3 -5.11 -12.54 8.44
CA ARG A 3 -3.70 -12.17 8.18
C ARG A 3 -3.29 -12.33 6.71
N ILE A 4 -3.81 -13.35 6.04
CA ILE A 4 -3.58 -13.62 4.61
C ILE A 4 -4.11 -12.47 3.74
N ASP A 5 -5.29 -11.93 4.07
CA ASP A 5 -5.88 -10.80 3.33
C ASP A 5 -5.05 -9.52 3.54
N PHE A 6 -4.50 -9.34 4.75
CA PHE A 6 -3.64 -8.19 5.07
C PHE A 6 -2.33 -8.22 4.30
N LEU A 7 -1.66 -9.37 4.29
CA LEU A 7 -0.44 -9.59 3.51
C LEU A 7 -0.70 -9.41 2.01
N ALA A 8 -1.84 -9.91 1.51
CA ALA A 8 -2.21 -9.71 0.12
C ALA A 8 -2.39 -8.21 -0.21
N ALA A 9 -3.11 -7.47 0.63
CA ALA A 9 -3.30 -6.02 0.46
C ALA A 9 -1.97 -5.25 0.49
N LEU A 10 -1.08 -5.58 1.44
CA LEU A 10 0.24 -4.94 1.55
C LEU A 10 1.11 -5.17 0.31
N ARG A 11 1.05 -6.37 -0.27
CA ARG A 11 1.74 -6.71 -1.53
C ARG A 11 1.13 -5.99 -2.73
N GLN A 12 -0.19 -5.82 -2.77
CA GLN A 12 -0.87 -5.06 -3.83
C GLN A 12 -0.45 -3.58 -3.79
N LEU A 13 -0.37 -2.98 -2.60
CA LEU A 13 0.13 -1.61 -2.42
C LEU A 13 1.60 -1.48 -2.84
N SER A 14 2.44 -2.45 -2.46
CA SER A 14 3.85 -2.49 -2.90
C SER A 14 3.96 -2.56 -4.42
N ALA A 15 3.17 -3.41 -5.07
CA ALA A 15 3.15 -3.52 -6.53
C ALA A 15 2.69 -2.21 -7.20
N ALA A 16 1.64 -1.57 -6.67
CA ALA A 16 1.15 -0.30 -7.19
C ALA A 16 2.18 0.84 -7.02
N ALA A 17 2.86 0.91 -5.88
CA ALA A 17 3.94 1.85 -5.64
C ALA A 17 5.14 1.60 -6.57
N GLU A 18 5.49 0.34 -6.83
CA GLU A 18 6.57 -0.01 -7.75
C GLU A 18 6.26 0.39 -9.19
N ILE A 19 5.03 0.15 -9.66
CA ILE A 19 4.61 0.57 -11.01
C ILE A 19 4.60 2.10 -11.10
N LEU A 20 4.05 2.80 -10.09
CA LEU A 20 4.07 4.26 -10.04
C LEU A 20 5.50 4.82 -10.03
N ALA A 21 6.43 4.19 -9.31
CA ALA A 21 7.84 4.60 -9.27
C ALA A 21 8.54 4.45 -10.63
N LYS A 22 8.17 3.43 -11.43
CA LYS A 22 8.78 3.16 -12.74
C LYS A 22 8.11 3.91 -13.89
N ALA A 23 6.78 4.00 -13.88
CA ALA A 23 5.97 4.47 -15.01
C ALA A 23 5.22 5.78 -14.74
N GLY A 24 5.16 6.24 -13.47
CA GLY A 24 4.48 7.46 -13.09
C GLY A 24 5.16 8.73 -13.63
N PRO A 25 4.51 9.89 -13.49
CA PRO A 25 5.09 11.19 -13.85
C PRO A 25 6.23 11.57 -12.90
N ASP A 26 7.21 12.34 -13.38
CA ASP A 26 8.48 12.60 -12.66
C ASP A 26 8.28 13.22 -11.27
N ASN A 27 7.24 14.04 -11.10
CA ASN A 27 6.89 14.66 -9.82
C ASN A 27 6.37 13.66 -8.76
N LEU A 28 5.92 12.47 -9.16
CA LEU A 28 5.39 11.44 -8.25
C LEU A 28 6.35 10.26 -8.06
N ARG A 29 7.30 10.04 -8.97
CA ARG A 29 8.23 8.89 -8.91
C ARG A 29 9.03 8.85 -7.61
N ALA A 30 9.60 9.99 -7.20
CA ALA A 30 10.41 10.07 -5.99
C ALA A 30 9.60 9.70 -4.75
N ASP A 31 8.34 10.11 -4.70
CA ASP A 31 7.47 9.81 -3.56
C ASP A 31 6.97 8.36 -3.58
N ALA A 32 6.67 7.82 -4.76
CA ALA A 32 6.33 6.42 -4.95
C ALA A 32 7.47 5.48 -4.49
N VAL A 33 8.74 5.86 -4.68
CA VAL A 33 9.88 5.11 -4.15
C VAL A 33 9.88 5.11 -2.62
N ARG A 34 9.57 6.24 -1.97
CA ARG A 34 9.46 6.31 -0.51
C ARG A 34 8.33 5.43 0.01
N LEU A 35 7.16 5.47 -0.63
CA LEU A 35 6.00 4.65 -0.31
C LEU A 35 6.29 3.15 -0.50
N LEU A 36 6.97 2.77 -1.59
CA LEU A 36 7.41 1.40 -1.82
C LEU A 36 8.33 0.89 -0.70
N ALA A 37 9.31 1.70 -0.31
CA ALA A 37 10.21 1.34 0.78
C ALA A 37 9.46 1.15 2.10
N PHE A 38 8.48 2.03 2.39
CA PHE A 38 7.62 1.92 3.56
C PHE A 38 6.85 0.60 3.59
N PHE A 39 6.12 0.25 2.52
CA PHE A 39 5.32 -0.98 2.48
C PHE A 39 6.18 -2.25 2.56
N ARG A 40 7.35 -2.27 1.91
CA ARG A 40 8.29 -3.39 2.02
C ARG A 40 8.84 -3.56 3.44
N THR A 41 9.21 -2.45 4.08
CA THR A 41 9.71 -2.48 5.46
C THR A 41 8.61 -2.98 6.41
N PHE A 42 7.35 -2.60 6.16
CA PHE A 42 6.22 -3.08 6.94
C PHE A 42 6.01 -4.60 6.75
N ASP A 43 6.11 -5.11 5.52
CA ASP A 43 5.98 -6.54 5.20
C ASP A 43 7.11 -7.38 5.85
N GLU A 44 8.34 -6.85 5.83
CA GLU A 44 9.52 -7.48 6.43
C GLU A 44 9.51 -7.47 7.96
N SER A 45 8.87 -6.46 8.58
CA SER A 45 8.78 -6.30 10.04
C SER A 45 7.74 -7.23 10.66
N GLY A 46 7.72 -8.52 10.30
CA GLY A 46 6.65 -9.51 10.52
C GLY A 46 5.88 -9.47 11.86
N ALA A 47 6.48 -9.04 12.97
CA ALA A 47 5.80 -8.78 14.23
C ALA A 47 4.70 -7.67 14.14
N ARG A 48 4.93 -6.59 13.38
CA ARG A 48 3.92 -5.55 13.10
C ARG A 48 2.80 -6.07 12.21
N VAL A 49 3.12 -6.96 11.28
CA VAL A 49 2.14 -7.64 10.41
C VAL A 49 1.28 -8.61 11.23
N GLU A 50 1.86 -9.28 12.21
CA GLU A 50 1.12 -10.17 13.12
C GLU A 50 0.14 -9.40 14.00
N GLN A 51 0.59 -8.33 14.65
CA GLN A 51 -0.29 -7.46 15.43
C GLN A 51 -1.36 -6.78 14.58
N ALA A 52 -0.99 -6.29 13.39
CA ALA A 52 -1.95 -5.73 12.44
C ALA A 52 -2.96 -6.82 12.00
N GLY A 53 -2.53 -8.01 11.59
CA GLY A 53 -3.46 -9.04 11.12
C GLY A 53 -4.52 -9.48 12.16
N GLU A 54 -4.20 -9.37 13.46
CA GLU A 54 -5.10 -9.74 14.56
C GLU A 54 -5.98 -8.58 15.05
N ALA A 55 -5.43 -7.35 15.13
CA ALA A 55 -6.16 -6.17 15.61
C ALA A 55 -6.82 -5.34 14.48
N PHE A 56 -6.33 -5.45 13.26
CA PHE A 56 -6.72 -4.65 12.11
C PHE A 56 -7.78 -5.37 11.28
N ASN A 57 -9.05 -5.14 11.63
CA ASN A 57 -10.19 -5.59 10.85
C ASN A 57 -10.74 -4.45 9.98
N ASP A 58 -9.88 -3.77 9.22
CA ASP A 58 -10.31 -2.64 8.39
C ASP A 58 -10.52 -3.06 6.92
N ALA A 59 -11.79 -3.17 6.53
CA ALA A 59 -12.18 -3.42 5.15
C ALA A 59 -11.79 -2.28 4.20
N LEU A 60 -11.56 -1.07 4.73
CA LEU A 60 -11.09 0.08 3.95
C LEU A 60 -9.69 -0.17 3.40
N PHE A 61 -8.77 -0.70 4.21
CA PHE A 61 -7.39 -0.95 3.78
C PHE A 61 -7.31 -1.91 2.59
N VAL A 62 -8.08 -3.00 2.63
CA VAL A 62 -8.15 -3.97 1.52
C VAL A 62 -8.73 -3.32 0.26
N GLN A 63 -9.80 -2.54 0.41
CA GLN A 63 -10.41 -1.84 -0.72
C GLN A 63 -9.45 -0.81 -1.33
N THR A 64 -8.70 -0.07 -0.50
CA THR A 64 -7.67 0.87 -0.94
C THR A 64 -6.57 0.14 -1.71
N ALA A 65 -6.09 -1.00 -1.22
CA ALA A 65 -5.07 -1.80 -1.90
C ALA A 65 -5.54 -2.33 -3.27
N GLN A 66 -6.77 -2.86 -3.33
CA GLN A 66 -7.37 -3.33 -4.57
C GLN A 66 -7.59 -2.19 -5.57
N ALA A 67 -8.09 -1.04 -5.10
CA ALA A 67 -8.30 0.13 -5.92
C ALA A 67 -6.99 0.69 -6.49
N ALA A 68 -5.93 0.78 -5.66
CA ALA A 68 -4.63 1.25 -6.08
C ALA A 68 -4.05 0.36 -7.20
N LEU A 69 -4.13 -0.96 -7.05
CA LEU A 69 -3.66 -1.90 -8.07
C LEU A 69 -4.51 -1.86 -9.36
N ALA A 70 -5.83 -1.70 -9.25
CA ALA A 70 -6.69 -1.57 -10.43
C ALA A 70 -6.42 -0.29 -11.22
N LEU A 71 -6.21 0.83 -10.52
CA LEU A 71 -5.99 2.15 -11.10
C LEU A 71 -4.59 2.31 -11.67
N VAL A 72 -3.57 1.68 -11.07
CA VAL A 72 -2.21 1.74 -11.60
C VAL A 72 -2.09 1.03 -12.96
N GLY A 73 -2.87 -0.04 -13.17
CA GLY A 73 -2.98 -0.70 -14.47
C GLY A 73 -3.68 0.15 -15.54
N ARG A 74 -4.38 1.21 -15.14
CA ARG A 74 -5.05 2.18 -16.02
C ARG A 74 -4.25 3.49 -16.18
N ASN A 75 -3.04 3.56 -15.61
CA ASN A 75 -2.19 4.76 -15.56
C ASN A 75 -2.83 5.96 -14.81
N GLU A 76 -3.78 5.71 -13.91
CA GLU A 76 -4.44 6.74 -13.09
C GLU A 76 -3.53 7.17 -11.91
N PHE A 77 -2.31 7.60 -12.22
CA PHE A 77 -1.19 7.71 -11.27
C PHE A 77 -1.44 8.67 -10.10
N ALA A 78 -2.19 9.76 -10.30
CA ALA A 78 -2.53 10.68 -9.23
C ALA A 78 -3.47 10.02 -8.20
N ALA A 79 -4.46 9.25 -8.67
CA ALA A 79 -5.37 8.52 -7.80
C ALA A 79 -4.65 7.37 -7.08
N VAL A 80 -3.77 6.66 -7.78
CA VAL A 80 -2.91 5.63 -7.18
C VAL A 80 -2.07 6.23 -6.05
N HIS A 81 -1.40 7.35 -6.30
CA HIS A 81 -0.58 8.03 -5.31
C HIS A 81 -1.39 8.41 -4.05
N ALA A 82 -2.58 8.99 -4.22
CA ALA A 82 -3.46 9.32 -3.11
C ALA A 82 -3.91 8.08 -2.30
N LEU A 83 -4.19 6.96 -2.97
CA LEU A 83 -4.55 5.70 -2.29
C LEU A 83 -3.36 5.09 -1.54
N LEU A 84 -2.14 5.21 -2.07
CA LEU A 84 -0.94 4.76 -1.37
C LEU A 84 -0.67 5.62 -0.12
N GLU A 85 -0.84 6.94 -0.21
CA GLU A 85 -0.76 7.83 0.95
C GLU A 85 -1.83 7.49 2.00
N GLN A 86 -3.07 7.25 1.58
CA GLN A 86 -4.15 6.82 2.48
C GLN A 86 -3.80 5.50 3.18
N ALA A 87 -3.32 4.50 2.44
CA ALA A 87 -2.92 3.22 3.02
C ALA A 87 -1.77 3.37 4.02
N LYS A 88 -0.81 4.26 3.75
CA LYS A 88 0.25 4.58 4.70
C LYS A 88 -0.31 5.19 6.00
N MET A 89 -1.26 6.13 5.91
CA MET A 89 -1.88 6.72 7.11
C MET A 89 -2.57 5.67 7.96
N LEU A 90 -3.36 4.78 7.33
CA LEU A 90 -4.02 3.67 8.02
C LEU A 90 -3.03 2.73 8.74
N LEU A 91 -1.85 2.51 8.17
CA LEU A 91 -0.79 1.71 8.79
C LEU A 91 -0.03 2.46 9.89
N ASP A 92 0.05 3.78 9.83
CA ASP A 92 0.65 4.61 10.88
C ASP A 92 -0.28 4.73 12.11
N GLU A 93 -1.60 4.64 11.94
CA GLU A 93 -2.59 4.58 13.02
C GLU A 93 -2.54 3.28 13.85
N LEU A 94 -1.81 2.27 13.37
CA LEU A 94 -1.60 0.99 14.07
C LEU A 94 -0.48 1.03 15.13
N LYS A 95 0.12 2.20 15.38
CA LYS A 95 1.22 2.39 16.34
C LYS A 95 0.76 2.62 17.78
#